data_AF-A0A7W1W999-F1
#
_entry.id   AF-A0A7W1W999-F1
#
_cell.length_a   1.000
_cell.length_b   1.000
_cell.length_c   1.000
_cell.angle_alpha   90.00
_cell.angle_beta   90.00
_cell.angle_gamma   90.00
#
_symmetry.space_group_name_H-M   'P 1'
#
loop_
_entity.id
_entity.type
_entity.pdbx_description
1 polymer ?
#
loop_
_entity_poly.entity_id
_entity_poly.type
_entity_poly.pdbx_seq_one_letter_code
_entity_poly.pdbx_strand_id
1 'polypeptide(L)'
;PTAFRMGGVAGHAGLFSTADDLARFCQMLLNGGILDGKRILSAQTVARMTAPYVISETGATRGLGWDMNSSFSANRGELFPLGSFGHTGFTGTSVWIDRVSQTFIVFLSNRVHPDGKGDVTPLRAKVSTVVASAIEDVPIEVIRLAENIYSSQVAAQIPKFISQQSAVSSQQPVRTATVLNGIDVLEKNNFKELNGLKIGLVTNHTGRNLSGRQTIEVLKEAKNVKLVALFSPEHGIRGQADEKISDSVDEKTGLPIYSLYGETRRPKPEQLKDLDAIVFDIQDIGTRFYTYISTLQNVMEEAAKAGKPIFVLDRPNPINGVDVAGAIADADKLTFVATHTLPVRHGMTTGEIAQMFNAEKKIGADLRVIKMENWQRQMWFDQTNQTWTNPSPNMRSLTQATLYGGIGLLEYTNLSVGRGTDTPFEVVGAPYVDGQKLAAFLNERNLNGVRFVPIRYKPAASVFKGEDCGGINIIVTNREEFEPIRTGIEIAVALRKLYPTEWKIEKYLNLIVNQESFEKIKRADAPEEIERAWQKDLNEFKKRRAQFLLYK
;
A
#
# COMPACT_ATOMS: atom_id res chain seq x y z
N PRO A 1 -17.60 -16.70 12.88
CA PRO A 1 -17.48 -15.30 13.33
C PRO A 1 -16.01 -14.85 13.34
N THR A 2 -15.71 -13.62 12.92
CA THR A 2 -14.35 -13.08 12.80
C THR A 2 -13.55 -13.16 14.10
N ALA A 3 -14.20 -12.99 15.27
CA ALA A 3 -13.59 -13.13 16.59
C ALA A 3 -13.00 -14.53 16.86
N PHE A 4 -13.62 -15.62 16.36
CA PHE A 4 -13.08 -16.98 16.50
C PHE A 4 -11.77 -17.15 15.73
N ARG A 5 -11.67 -16.53 14.54
CA ARG A 5 -10.43 -16.50 13.75
C ARG A 5 -9.33 -15.62 14.37
N MET A 6 -9.69 -14.77 15.35
CA MET A 6 -8.79 -13.88 16.08
C MET A 6 -8.43 -14.42 17.49
N GLY A 7 -8.63 -15.71 17.76
CA GLY A 7 -8.29 -16.28 19.07
C GLY A 7 -9.27 -15.90 20.20
N GLY A 8 -10.49 -15.47 19.86
CA GLY A 8 -11.58 -15.23 20.80
C GLY A 8 -11.69 -13.80 21.34
N VAL A 9 -10.68 -12.95 21.15
CA VAL A 9 -10.69 -11.55 21.62
C VAL A 9 -10.77 -10.61 20.42
N ALA A 10 -11.89 -9.90 20.28
CA ALA A 10 -12.03 -8.87 19.26
C ALA A 10 -12.72 -7.62 19.84
N GLY A 11 -12.15 -6.44 19.61
CA GLY A 11 -12.71 -5.19 20.14
C GLY A 11 -14.13 -4.85 19.65
N HIS A 12 -14.60 -5.51 18.58
CA HIS A 12 -15.94 -5.34 18.02
C HIS A 12 -16.95 -6.42 18.48
N ALA A 13 -16.49 -7.50 19.13
CA ALA A 13 -17.33 -8.61 19.59
C ALA A 13 -16.60 -9.52 20.61
N GLY A 14 -17.29 -10.02 21.63
CA GLY A 14 -16.75 -11.02 22.57
C GLY A 14 -16.58 -10.54 24.02
N LEU A 15 -17.13 -9.38 24.38
CA LEU A 15 -17.25 -8.94 25.78
C LEU A 15 -18.56 -9.46 26.39
N PHE A 16 -18.49 -9.88 27.65
CA PHE A 16 -19.63 -10.33 28.46
C PHE A 16 -19.72 -9.43 29.69
N SER A 17 -20.93 -9.01 30.04
CA SER A 17 -21.18 -8.11 31.17
C SER A 17 -22.65 -8.18 31.59
N THR A 18 -22.98 -7.58 32.73
CA THR A 18 -24.34 -7.56 33.29
C THR A 18 -25.10 -6.31 32.85
N ALA A 19 -26.42 -6.28 33.08
CA ALA A 19 -27.22 -5.07 32.85
C ALA A 19 -26.76 -3.92 33.78
N ASP A 20 -26.38 -4.23 35.02
CA ASP A 20 -25.93 -3.25 36.02
C ASP A 20 -24.60 -2.59 35.60
N ASP A 21 -23.66 -3.37 35.07
CA ASP A 21 -22.39 -2.84 34.55
C ASP A 21 -22.61 -1.94 33.32
N LEU A 22 -23.49 -2.36 32.41
CA LEU A 22 -23.85 -1.55 31.24
C LEU A 22 -24.59 -0.28 31.66
N ALA A 23 -25.41 -0.33 32.70
CA ALA A 23 -26.06 0.86 33.28
C ALA A 23 -25.03 1.85 33.80
N ARG A 24 -23.98 1.40 34.48
CA ARG A 24 -22.85 2.25 34.91
C ARG A 24 -22.14 2.89 33.72
N PHE A 25 -21.93 2.15 32.63
CA PHE A 25 -21.36 2.70 31.40
C PHE A 25 -22.26 3.76 30.75
N CYS A 26 -23.56 3.51 30.67
CA CYS A 26 -24.53 4.48 30.15
C CYS A 26 -24.58 5.75 31.01
N GLN A 27 -24.58 5.58 32.34
CA GLN A 27 -24.56 6.68 33.29
C GLN A 27 -23.29 7.53 33.14
N MET A 28 -22.12 6.89 32.92
CA MET A 28 -20.87 7.61 32.66
C MET A 28 -20.97 8.51 31.43
N LEU A 29 -21.64 8.05 30.36
CA LEU A 29 -21.86 8.84 29.16
C LEU A 29 -22.85 9.99 29.37
N LEU A 30 -23.96 9.75 30.08
CA LEU A 30 -24.91 10.79 30.46
C LEU A 30 -24.25 11.88 31.31
N ASN A 31 -23.35 11.49 32.21
CA ASN A 31 -22.58 12.38 33.08
C ASN A 31 -21.38 13.06 32.38
N GLY A 32 -21.29 13.02 31.04
CA GLY A 32 -20.21 13.68 30.31
C GLY A 32 -18.81 13.12 30.59
N GLY A 33 -18.73 11.82 30.88
CA GLY A 33 -17.48 11.09 31.07
C GLY A 33 -17.12 10.80 32.53
N ILE A 34 -18.01 11.10 33.48
CA ILE A 34 -17.78 10.93 34.93
C ILE A 34 -18.61 9.78 35.49
N LEU A 35 -17.98 8.89 36.24
CA LEU A 35 -18.65 7.82 37.01
C LEU A 35 -18.14 7.84 38.45
N ASP A 36 -19.04 7.82 39.43
CA ASP A 36 -18.71 7.81 40.87
C ASP A 36 -17.67 8.89 41.26
N GLY A 37 -17.85 10.11 40.72
CA GLY A 37 -16.94 11.25 40.96
C GLY A 37 -15.59 11.19 40.24
N LYS A 38 -15.31 10.14 39.45
CA LYS A 38 -14.07 9.97 38.69
C LYS A 38 -14.28 10.21 37.21
N ARG A 39 -13.36 10.96 36.58
CA ARG A 39 -13.35 11.16 35.13
C ARG A 39 -12.76 9.92 34.44
N ILE A 40 -13.60 9.22 33.68
CA ILE A 40 -13.23 8.08 32.85
C ILE A 40 -12.92 8.52 31.42
N LEU A 41 -13.79 9.38 30.85
CA LEU A 41 -13.60 9.99 29.54
C LEU A 41 -13.61 11.52 29.65
N SER A 42 -12.89 12.19 28.76
CA SER A 42 -12.98 13.65 28.67
C SER A 42 -14.39 14.05 28.20
N ALA A 43 -14.90 15.19 28.68
CA ALA A 43 -16.20 15.69 28.23
C ALA A 43 -16.23 15.95 26.71
N GLN A 44 -15.10 16.38 26.14
CA GLN A 44 -14.94 16.56 24.69
C GLN A 44 -15.01 15.23 23.94
N THR A 45 -14.44 14.16 24.50
CA THR A 45 -14.53 12.80 23.94
C THR A 45 -15.98 12.33 23.91
N VAL A 46 -16.70 12.46 25.02
CA VAL A 46 -18.13 12.07 25.07
C VAL A 46 -18.94 12.90 24.09
N ALA A 47 -18.72 14.22 24.03
CA ALA A 47 -19.40 15.10 23.08
C ALA A 47 -19.14 14.69 21.61
N ARG A 48 -17.89 14.34 21.27
CA ARG A 48 -17.54 13.86 19.92
C ARG A 48 -18.12 12.48 19.62
N MET A 49 -18.07 11.55 20.57
CA MET A 49 -18.60 10.20 20.39
C MET A 49 -20.09 10.23 20.07
N THR A 50 -20.82 11.17 20.65
CA THR A 50 -22.26 11.26 20.59
C THR A 50 -22.76 12.38 19.66
N ALA A 51 -21.88 12.98 18.87
CA ALA A 51 -22.27 13.94 17.83
C ALA A 51 -22.80 13.19 16.59
N PRO A 52 -23.76 13.77 15.84
CA PRO A 52 -24.23 13.16 14.60
C PRO A 52 -23.24 13.38 13.45
N TYR A 53 -22.89 12.29 12.77
CA TYR A 53 -22.12 12.31 11.52
C TYR A 53 -22.98 11.73 10.40
N VAL A 54 -23.14 12.49 9.31
CA VAL A 54 -23.91 12.04 8.14
C VAL A 54 -23.18 10.91 7.42
N ILE A 55 -23.91 9.82 7.15
CA ILE A 55 -23.42 8.62 6.47
C ILE A 55 -24.19 8.30 5.18
N SER A 56 -25.20 9.10 4.83
CA SER A 56 -25.92 8.99 3.56
C SER A 56 -26.46 10.34 3.10
N GLU A 57 -26.72 10.47 1.80
CA GLU A 57 -27.36 11.64 1.21
C GLU A 57 -28.78 11.87 1.75
N THR A 58 -29.43 10.79 2.21
CA THR A 58 -30.75 10.84 2.85
C THR A 58 -30.72 11.37 4.29
N GLY A 59 -29.53 11.73 4.81
CA GLY A 59 -29.37 12.25 6.17
C GLY A 59 -29.35 11.17 7.24
N ALA A 60 -29.04 9.92 6.90
CA ALA A 60 -28.80 8.89 7.92
C ALA A 60 -27.54 9.24 8.71
N THR A 61 -27.54 8.94 10.00
CA THR A 61 -26.46 9.36 10.91
C THR A 61 -25.97 8.25 11.83
N ARG A 62 -24.70 8.38 12.21
CA ARG A 62 -24.04 7.63 13.28
C ARG A 62 -23.22 8.57 14.17
N GLY A 63 -22.99 8.15 15.41
CA GLY A 63 -21.93 8.68 16.26
C GLY A 63 -20.65 7.84 16.13
N LEU A 64 -19.59 8.21 16.85
CA LEU A 64 -18.38 7.39 16.92
C LEU A 64 -18.64 6.17 17.82
N GLY A 65 -18.97 5.04 17.18
CA GLY A 65 -19.35 3.80 17.85
C GLY A 65 -20.85 3.64 18.11
N TRP A 66 -21.68 4.61 17.68
CA TRP A 66 -23.12 4.62 17.97
C TRP A 66 -23.95 4.71 16.70
N ASP A 67 -25.07 4.02 16.70
CA ASP A 67 -26.16 4.27 15.78
C ASP A 67 -27.05 5.39 16.32
N MET A 68 -27.62 6.23 15.44
CA MET A 68 -28.45 7.37 15.83
C MET A 68 -29.73 7.44 14.99
N ASN A 69 -29.57 7.48 13.67
CA ASN A 69 -30.67 7.50 12.71
C ASN A 69 -30.25 6.81 11.41
N SER A 70 -30.05 5.50 11.45
CA SER A 70 -29.84 4.66 10.28
C SER A 70 -30.98 3.67 10.10
N SER A 71 -30.91 2.86 9.04
CA SER A 71 -31.85 1.75 8.80
C SER A 71 -31.85 0.71 9.92
N PHE A 72 -30.88 0.74 10.83
CA PHE A 72 -30.77 -0.18 11.96
C PHE A 72 -31.28 0.41 13.29
N SER A 73 -31.69 1.68 13.31
CA SER A 73 -32.05 2.41 14.54
C SER A 73 -33.46 2.12 15.05
N ALA A 74 -34.17 1.13 14.49
CA ALA A 74 -35.55 0.81 14.88
C ALA A 74 -35.69 0.46 16.38
N ASN A 75 -34.62 -0.02 17.03
CA ASN A 75 -34.62 -0.28 18.48
C ASN A 75 -34.68 0.98 19.35
N ARG A 76 -34.54 2.19 18.77
CA ARG A 76 -34.90 3.46 19.40
C ARG A 76 -36.38 3.51 19.82
N GLY A 77 -37.25 2.82 19.10
CA GLY A 77 -38.69 3.02 19.24
C GLY A 77 -39.17 4.31 18.58
N GLU A 78 -40.42 4.68 18.86
CA GLU A 78 -41.12 5.76 18.16
C GLU A 78 -40.96 7.13 18.84
N LEU A 79 -40.70 7.15 20.16
CA LEU A 79 -40.82 8.36 20.98
C LEU A 79 -39.50 8.97 21.43
N PHE A 80 -38.39 8.22 21.45
CA PHE A 80 -37.10 8.84 21.75
C PHE A 80 -36.68 9.78 20.61
N PRO A 81 -36.21 11.00 20.92
CA PRO A 81 -35.98 12.02 19.92
C PRO A 81 -34.81 11.67 18.99
N LEU A 82 -34.80 12.30 17.82
CA LEU A 82 -33.61 12.35 16.97
C LEU A 82 -32.46 13.03 17.73
N GLY A 83 -31.29 12.36 17.80
CA GLY A 83 -30.14 12.80 18.61
C GLY A 83 -29.87 11.92 19.84
N SER A 84 -30.83 11.08 20.22
CA SER A 84 -30.58 9.87 21.02
C SER A 84 -29.75 8.85 20.21
N PHE A 85 -29.06 7.95 20.90
CA PHE A 85 -28.09 7.08 20.27
C PHE A 85 -27.98 5.73 20.98
N GLY A 86 -27.56 4.70 20.25
CA GLY A 86 -27.45 3.37 20.81
C GLY A 86 -26.80 2.38 19.87
N HIS A 87 -26.82 1.11 20.24
CA HIS A 87 -26.32 0.05 19.38
C HIS A 87 -26.98 -1.29 19.72
N THR A 88 -26.99 -2.20 18.75
CA THR A 88 -27.51 -3.55 18.92
C THR A 88 -26.39 -4.58 19.02
N GLY A 89 -26.62 -5.67 19.76
CA GLY A 89 -25.76 -6.85 19.75
C GLY A 89 -26.36 -8.01 18.96
N PHE A 90 -25.49 -8.86 18.43
CA PHE A 90 -25.87 -9.98 17.56
C PHE A 90 -26.88 -10.94 18.22
N THR A 91 -26.72 -11.21 19.52
CA THR A 91 -27.60 -12.09 20.31
C THR A 91 -28.96 -11.46 20.63
N GLY A 92 -29.27 -10.27 20.12
CA GLY A 92 -30.54 -9.59 20.36
C GLY A 92 -30.50 -8.58 21.51
N THR A 93 -29.31 -8.25 22.00
CA THR A 93 -29.13 -7.21 23.01
C THR A 93 -29.20 -5.81 22.39
N SER A 94 -29.43 -4.79 23.21
CA SER A 94 -29.25 -3.40 22.81
C SER A 94 -29.02 -2.47 23.99
N VAL A 95 -28.35 -1.36 23.71
CA VAL A 95 -28.33 -0.16 24.54
C VAL A 95 -28.90 0.99 23.74
N TRP A 96 -29.73 1.83 24.35
CA TRP A 96 -30.17 3.11 23.79
C TRP A 96 -30.12 4.19 24.87
N ILE A 97 -29.63 5.38 24.54
CA ILE A 97 -29.36 6.47 25.47
C ILE A 97 -29.93 7.76 24.90
N ASP A 98 -30.76 8.44 25.68
CA ASP A 98 -31.21 9.80 25.39
C ASP A 98 -30.65 10.80 26.41
N ARG A 99 -29.96 11.81 25.89
CA ARG A 99 -29.36 12.87 26.71
C ARG A 99 -30.36 13.95 27.08
N VAL A 100 -31.46 14.07 26.35
CA VAL A 100 -32.48 15.09 26.64
C VAL A 100 -33.23 14.71 27.89
N SER A 101 -33.75 13.49 27.94
CA SER A 101 -34.43 12.95 29.11
C SER A 101 -33.51 12.33 30.17
N GLN A 102 -32.20 12.37 29.97
CA GLN A 102 -31.20 11.73 30.84
C GLN A 102 -31.54 10.26 31.14
N THR A 103 -32.03 9.54 30.14
CA THR A 103 -32.51 8.16 30.28
C THR A 103 -31.69 7.23 29.40
N PHE A 104 -31.57 5.97 29.82
CA PHE A 104 -31.04 4.91 28.97
C PHE A 104 -31.82 3.62 29.16
N ILE A 105 -31.69 2.72 28.19
CA ILE A 105 -32.28 1.39 28.19
C ILE A 105 -31.17 0.40 27.90
N VAL A 106 -31.07 -0.60 28.78
CA VAL A 106 -30.28 -1.80 28.55
C VAL A 106 -31.26 -2.96 28.39
N PHE A 107 -31.26 -3.57 27.21
CA PHE A 107 -32.09 -4.73 26.91
C PHE A 107 -31.18 -5.91 26.59
N LEU A 108 -31.14 -6.91 27.48
CA LEU A 108 -30.36 -8.12 27.29
C LEU A 108 -31.29 -9.29 26.97
N SER A 109 -31.23 -9.77 25.73
CA SER A 109 -31.94 -10.97 25.31
C SER A 109 -30.99 -11.94 24.60
N ASN A 110 -31.49 -13.14 24.36
CA ASN A 110 -30.80 -14.15 23.58
C ASN A 110 -31.70 -14.66 22.45
N ARG A 111 -31.91 -13.82 21.42
CA ARG A 111 -32.74 -14.14 20.24
C ARG A 111 -32.23 -15.34 19.44
N VAL A 112 -30.98 -15.76 19.67
CA VAL A 112 -30.38 -16.90 18.96
C VAL A 112 -30.66 -18.22 19.67
N HIS A 113 -31.33 -18.21 20.83
CA HIS A 113 -31.80 -19.41 21.50
C HIS A 113 -33.26 -19.73 21.12
N PRO A 114 -33.62 -21.01 20.89
CA PRO A 114 -32.75 -22.18 20.87
C PRO A 114 -32.06 -22.46 19.52
N ASP A 115 -32.57 -21.92 18.41
CA ASP A 115 -32.23 -22.39 17.05
C ASP A 115 -31.68 -21.30 16.12
N GLY A 116 -31.35 -20.12 16.66
CA GLY A 116 -30.81 -19.00 15.89
C GLY A 116 -31.87 -18.21 15.10
N LYS A 117 -33.15 -18.59 15.18
CA LYS A 117 -34.24 -17.96 14.44
C LYS A 117 -35.02 -17.00 15.33
N GLY A 118 -35.31 -15.81 14.81
CA GLY A 118 -36.11 -14.81 15.51
C GLY A 118 -35.59 -13.39 15.33
N ASP A 119 -36.54 -12.45 15.34
CA ASP A 119 -36.27 -11.02 15.34
C ASP A 119 -36.83 -10.39 16.62
N VAL A 120 -35.94 -9.81 17.42
CA VAL A 120 -36.27 -9.12 18.67
C VAL A 120 -36.38 -7.60 18.49
N THR A 121 -36.20 -7.10 17.27
CA THR A 121 -36.27 -5.66 16.96
C THR A 121 -37.62 -5.05 17.33
N PRO A 122 -38.79 -5.66 17.00
CA PRO A 122 -40.08 -5.12 17.41
C PRO A 122 -40.23 -5.02 18.93
N LEU A 123 -39.73 -6.01 19.67
CA LEU A 123 -39.79 -6.00 21.13
C LEU A 123 -38.90 -4.90 21.72
N ARG A 124 -37.66 -4.75 21.22
CA ARG A 124 -36.76 -3.65 21.62
C ARG A 124 -37.40 -2.29 21.38
N ALA A 125 -37.96 -2.09 20.19
CA ALA A 125 -38.64 -0.84 19.82
C ALA A 125 -39.85 -0.55 20.74
N LYS A 126 -40.65 -1.58 21.05
CA LYS A 126 -41.80 -1.45 21.95
C LYS A 126 -41.38 -1.12 23.38
N VAL A 127 -40.34 -1.77 23.91
CA VAL A 127 -39.78 -1.45 25.23
C VAL A 127 -39.30 -0.01 25.26
N SER A 128 -38.54 0.43 24.25
CA SER A 128 -38.07 1.81 24.17
C SER A 128 -39.20 2.83 24.12
N THR A 129 -40.26 2.52 23.36
CA THR A 129 -41.46 3.36 23.25
C THR A 129 -42.20 3.46 24.58
N VAL A 130 -42.39 2.34 25.30
CA VAL A 130 -43.05 2.32 26.61
C VAL A 130 -42.24 3.13 27.63
N VAL A 131 -40.92 2.94 27.68
CA VAL A 131 -40.06 3.70 28.60
C VAL A 131 -40.12 5.19 28.29
N ALA A 132 -39.97 5.58 27.01
CA ALA A 132 -40.05 6.98 26.61
C ALA A 132 -41.43 7.60 26.93
N SER A 133 -42.52 6.84 26.80
CA SER A 133 -43.87 7.31 27.15
C SER A 133 -44.09 7.55 28.65
N ALA A 134 -43.29 6.91 29.51
CA ALA A 134 -43.37 7.06 30.96
C ALA A 134 -42.59 8.29 31.48
N ILE A 135 -41.89 9.01 30.61
CA ILE A 135 -41.15 10.23 30.95
C ILE A 135 -42.09 11.42 30.79
N GLU A 136 -42.62 11.90 31.91
CA GLU A 136 -43.61 12.99 31.94
C GLU A 136 -43.03 14.35 32.38
N ASP A 137 -41.79 14.34 32.88
CA ASP A 137 -41.13 15.48 33.54
C ASP A 137 -40.24 16.32 32.62
N VAL A 138 -40.07 15.93 31.36
CA VAL A 138 -39.28 16.67 30.36
C VAL A 138 -40.19 17.57 29.53
N PRO A 139 -40.04 18.91 29.59
CA PRO A 139 -40.87 19.82 28.79
C PRO A 139 -40.69 19.59 27.28
N ILE A 140 -41.79 19.60 26.54
CA ILE A 140 -41.81 19.33 25.10
C ILE A 140 -40.95 20.33 24.31
N GLU A 141 -40.79 21.55 24.80
CA GLU A 141 -39.94 22.58 24.21
C GLU A 141 -38.46 22.18 24.21
N VAL A 142 -38.01 21.47 25.25
CA VAL A 142 -36.62 20.99 25.36
C VAL A 142 -36.36 19.89 24.33
N ILE A 143 -37.32 18.96 24.18
CA ILE A 143 -37.25 17.89 23.17
C ILE A 143 -37.21 18.48 21.77
N ARG A 144 -38.13 19.40 21.45
CA ARG A 144 -38.18 20.07 20.14
C ARG A 144 -36.90 20.85 19.85
N LEU A 145 -36.36 21.55 20.85
CA LEU A 145 -35.10 22.28 20.69
C LEU A 145 -33.94 21.33 20.36
N ALA A 146 -33.83 20.21 21.06
CA ALA A 146 -32.79 19.21 20.82
C ALA A 146 -32.89 18.60 19.42
N GLU A 147 -34.10 18.24 18.97
CA GLU A 147 -34.33 17.70 17.62
C GLU A 147 -34.04 18.74 16.53
N ASN A 148 -34.36 20.02 16.76
CA ASN A 148 -34.03 21.11 15.85
C ASN A 148 -32.52 21.32 15.73
N ILE A 149 -31.80 21.28 16.85
CA ILE A 149 -30.32 21.36 16.86
C ILE A 149 -29.73 20.18 16.09
N TYR A 150 -30.18 18.95 16.38
CA TYR A 150 -29.75 17.76 15.67
C TYR A 150 -30.00 17.89 14.16
N SER A 151 -31.21 18.24 13.76
CA SER A 151 -31.62 18.34 12.35
C SER A 151 -30.82 19.42 11.61
N SER A 152 -30.54 20.54 12.27
CA SER A 152 -29.69 21.60 11.73
C SER A 152 -28.24 21.13 11.51
N GLN A 153 -27.68 20.39 12.46
CA GLN A 153 -26.33 19.81 12.34
C GLN A 153 -26.25 18.79 11.21
N VAL A 154 -27.28 17.97 11.02
CA VAL A 154 -27.37 17.01 9.92
C VAL A 154 -27.48 17.73 8.58
N ALA A 155 -28.41 18.68 8.47
CA ALA A 155 -28.62 19.45 7.24
C ALA A 155 -27.35 20.20 6.81
N ALA A 156 -26.60 20.79 7.75
CA ALA A 156 -25.34 21.47 7.47
C ALA A 156 -24.23 20.54 6.95
N GLN A 157 -24.29 19.25 7.27
CA GLN A 157 -23.30 18.25 6.84
C GLN A 157 -23.59 17.64 5.48
N ILE A 158 -24.87 17.56 5.06
CA ILE A 158 -25.28 16.90 3.82
C ILE A 158 -24.54 17.44 2.56
N PRO A 159 -24.44 18.77 2.33
CA PRO A 159 -23.72 19.28 1.14
C PRO A 159 -22.25 18.88 1.12
N LYS A 160 -21.60 18.91 2.31
CA LYS A 160 -20.21 18.47 2.46
C LYS A 160 -20.09 16.97 2.17
N PHE A 161 -20.99 16.15 2.71
CA PHE A 161 -21.05 14.71 2.46
C PHE A 161 -21.18 14.42 0.95
N ILE A 162 -22.14 15.03 0.25
CA ILE A 162 -22.36 14.86 -1.20
C ILE A 162 -21.11 15.30 -1.98
N SER A 163 -20.49 16.43 -1.63
CA SER A 163 -19.28 16.91 -2.30
C SER A 163 -18.08 15.97 -2.09
N GLN A 164 -17.93 15.40 -0.89
CA GLN A 164 -16.89 14.42 -0.58
C GLN A 164 -17.17 13.10 -1.31
N GLN A 165 -18.43 12.67 -1.38
CA GLN A 165 -18.82 11.48 -2.12
C GLN A 165 -18.66 11.65 -3.63
N SER A 166 -18.87 12.86 -4.16
CA SER A 166 -18.61 13.21 -5.57
C SER A 166 -17.11 13.27 -5.88
N ALA A 167 -16.29 13.77 -4.94
CA ALA A 167 -14.83 13.74 -5.04
C ALA A 167 -14.30 12.29 -4.99
N VAL A 168 -14.88 11.44 -4.13
CA VAL A 168 -14.56 10.00 -4.06
C VAL A 168 -15.11 9.24 -5.28
N SER A 169 -16.28 9.60 -5.80
CA SER A 169 -16.90 9.00 -7.00
C SER A 169 -16.19 9.39 -8.30
N SER A 170 -15.33 10.41 -8.28
CA SER A 170 -14.42 10.70 -9.40
C SER A 170 -13.27 9.70 -9.50
N GLN A 171 -13.03 8.91 -8.44
CA GLN A 171 -12.29 7.66 -8.51
C GLN A 171 -13.31 6.53 -8.69
N GLN A 172 -13.58 6.13 -9.94
CA GLN A 172 -14.25 4.85 -10.16
C GLN A 172 -13.44 3.77 -9.41
N PRO A 173 -14.07 2.87 -8.65
CA PRO A 173 -13.35 1.70 -8.15
C PRO A 173 -12.79 1.01 -9.38
N VAL A 174 -11.45 0.99 -9.49
CA VAL A 174 -10.77 0.33 -10.59
C VAL A 174 -11.22 -1.11 -10.54
N ARG A 175 -12.07 -1.49 -11.51
CA ARG A 175 -12.59 -2.85 -11.59
C ARG A 175 -11.40 -3.79 -11.72
N THR A 176 -11.38 -4.83 -10.91
CA THR A 176 -10.44 -5.94 -11.11
C THR A 176 -10.62 -6.46 -12.54
N ALA A 177 -9.52 -6.62 -13.27
CA ALA A 177 -9.53 -7.08 -14.64
C ALA A 177 -8.43 -8.12 -14.82
N THR A 178 -8.71 -9.14 -15.63
CA THR A 178 -7.67 -10.08 -16.03
C THR A 178 -6.75 -9.42 -17.06
N VAL A 179 -5.59 -8.99 -16.58
CA VAL A 179 -4.51 -8.45 -17.41
C VAL A 179 -3.76 -9.59 -18.06
N LEU A 180 -3.44 -9.46 -19.34
CA LEU A 180 -2.53 -10.38 -20.04
C LEU A 180 -1.16 -9.72 -20.12
N ASN A 181 -0.13 -10.34 -19.53
CA ASN A 181 1.25 -9.86 -19.64
C ASN A 181 1.77 -10.06 -21.08
N GLY A 182 2.92 -9.48 -21.42
CA GLY A 182 3.51 -9.66 -22.75
C GLY A 182 3.68 -11.13 -23.17
N ILE A 183 4.00 -12.03 -22.23
CA ILE A 183 4.08 -13.48 -22.50
C ILE A 183 2.72 -14.10 -22.83
N ASP A 184 1.65 -13.69 -22.13
CA ASP A 184 0.28 -14.16 -22.41
C ASP A 184 -0.18 -13.71 -23.79
N VAL A 185 0.17 -12.48 -24.19
CA VAL A 185 -0.13 -11.92 -25.51
C VAL A 185 0.64 -12.66 -26.61
N LEU A 186 1.91 -12.99 -26.39
CA LEU A 186 2.68 -13.83 -27.32
C LEU A 186 2.05 -15.22 -27.49
N GLU A 187 1.67 -15.88 -26.39
CA GLU A 187 1.00 -17.19 -26.44
C GLU A 187 -0.32 -17.11 -27.21
N LYS A 188 -1.15 -16.11 -26.90
CA LYS A 188 -2.41 -15.83 -27.60
C LYS A 188 -2.21 -15.64 -29.11
N ASN A 189 -1.10 -15.02 -29.51
CA ASN A 189 -0.74 -14.80 -30.91
C ASN A 189 0.05 -15.95 -31.53
N ASN A 190 0.17 -17.10 -30.86
CA ASN A 190 0.93 -18.27 -31.30
C ASN A 190 2.40 -17.92 -31.65
N PHE A 191 3.00 -17.04 -30.85
CA PHE A 191 4.39 -16.58 -30.95
C PHE A 191 4.78 -16.01 -32.32
N LYS A 192 3.80 -15.45 -33.06
CA LYS A 192 4.00 -14.93 -34.42
C LYS A 192 5.16 -13.93 -34.51
N GLU A 193 5.32 -13.10 -33.49
CA GLU A 193 6.35 -12.06 -33.39
C GLU A 193 7.77 -12.62 -33.32
N LEU A 194 7.92 -13.88 -32.87
CA LEU A 194 9.21 -14.57 -32.70
C LEU A 194 9.41 -15.73 -33.70
N ASN A 195 8.53 -15.85 -34.69
CA ASN A 195 8.47 -16.99 -35.60
C ASN A 195 9.79 -17.21 -36.37
N GLY A 196 10.37 -18.40 -36.21
CA GLY A 196 11.61 -18.82 -36.84
C GLY A 196 12.89 -18.35 -36.14
N LEU A 197 12.79 -17.55 -35.08
CA LEU A 197 13.95 -16.96 -34.42
C LEU A 197 14.59 -17.90 -33.39
N LYS A 198 15.93 -17.88 -33.33
CA LYS A 198 16.72 -18.34 -32.18
C LYS A 198 16.82 -17.22 -31.16
N ILE A 199 16.32 -17.45 -29.96
CA ILE A 199 16.22 -16.38 -28.96
C ILE A 199 17.04 -16.68 -27.70
N GLY A 200 17.62 -15.62 -27.14
CA GLY A 200 18.07 -15.59 -25.75
C GLY A 200 17.02 -14.95 -24.86
N LEU A 201 16.79 -15.49 -23.66
CA LEU A 201 15.79 -14.97 -22.73
C LEU A 201 16.45 -14.39 -21.48
N VAL A 202 16.25 -13.10 -21.25
CA VAL A 202 16.56 -12.41 -19.99
C VAL A 202 15.34 -12.52 -19.08
N THR A 203 15.42 -13.33 -18.03
CA THR A 203 14.30 -13.62 -17.13
C THR A 203 14.79 -13.97 -15.73
N ASN A 204 13.86 -14.06 -14.79
CA ASN A 204 14.00 -14.78 -13.53
C ASN A 204 12.71 -15.59 -13.26
N HIS A 205 12.50 -16.03 -12.03
CA HIS A 205 11.33 -16.81 -11.59
C HIS A 205 10.00 -16.04 -11.63
N THR A 206 10.04 -14.71 -11.80
CA THR A 206 8.84 -13.89 -11.99
C THR A 206 8.32 -13.91 -13.42
N GLY A 207 9.16 -14.33 -14.38
CA GLY A 207 8.79 -14.53 -15.78
C GLY A 207 7.79 -15.68 -15.90
N ARG A 208 6.50 -15.36 -15.76
CA ARG A 208 5.38 -16.30 -15.80
C ARG A 208 4.19 -15.73 -16.56
N ASN A 209 3.44 -16.63 -17.19
CA ASN A 209 2.15 -16.34 -17.78
C ASN A 209 1.03 -16.37 -16.71
N LEU A 210 -0.20 -16.01 -17.09
CA LEU A 210 -1.37 -15.96 -16.22
C LEU A 210 -1.71 -17.31 -15.57
N SER A 211 -1.40 -18.43 -16.25
CA SER A 211 -1.57 -19.78 -15.70
C SER A 211 -0.47 -20.19 -14.70
N GLY A 212 0.53 -19.34 -14.49
CA GLY A 212 1.65 -19.58 -13.58
C GLY A 212 2.82 -20.36 -14.20
N ARG A 213 2.75 -20.71 -15.49
CA ARG A 213 3.84 -21.39 -16.20
C ARG A 213 5.01 -20.43 -16.43
N GLN A 214 6.24 -20.94 -16.33
CA GLN A 214 7.43 -20.11 -16.53
C GLN A 214 7.61 -19.77 -18.01
N THR A 215 8.01 -18.54 -18.30
CA THR A 215 8.30 -18.08 -19.66
C THR A 215 9.37 -18.93 -20.35
N ILE A 216 10.31 -19.47 -19.58
CA ILE A 216 11.30 -20.46 -20.04
C ILE A 216 10.61 -21.68 -20.64
N GLU A 217 9.64 -22.28 -19.93
CA GLU A 217 8.92 -23.48 -20.35
C GLU A 217 8.02 -23.18 -21.55
N VAL A 218 7.29 -22.06 -21.49
CA VAL A 218 6.40 -21.58 -22.57
C VAL A 218 7.16 -21.41 -23.88
N LEU A 219 8.30 -20.70 -23.87
CA LEU A 219 9.08 -20.45 -25.08
C LEU A 219 9.88 -21.68 -25.55
N LYS A 220 10.21 -22.62 -24.66
CA LYS A 220 10.88 -23.87 -25.02
C LYS A 220 9.94 -24.83 -25.77
N GLU A 221 8.67 -24.84 -25.41
CA GLU A 221 7.65 -25.71 -26.02
C GLU A 221 7.02 -25.11 -27.29
N ALA A 222 7.19 -23.81 -27.52
CA ALA A 222 6.73 -23.14 -28.74
C ALA A 222 7.37 -23.78 -29.99
N LYS A 223 6.56 -24.35 -30.89
CA LYS A 223 7.05 -25.09 -32.06
C LYS A 223 7.78 -24.24 -33.09
N ASN A 224 7.50 -22.94 -33.10
CA ASN A 224 7.99 -22.00 -34.10
C ASN A 224 9.03 -21.02 -33.55
N VAL A 225 9.53 -21.22 -32.33
CA VAL A 225 10.58 -20.41 -31.71
C VAL A 225 11.65 -21.35 -31.16
N LYS A 226 12.92 -20.96 -31.22
CA LYS A 226 14.01 -21.77 -30.64
C LYS A 226 14.69 -21.03 -29.50
N LEU A 227 14.36 -21.39 -28.26
CA LEU A 227 15.07 -20.90 -27.08
C LEU A 227 16.44 -21.58 -26.95
N VAL A 228 17.52 -20.79 -26.95
CA VAL A 228 18.90 -21.31 -26.98
C VAL A 228 19.78 -20.91 -25.79
N ALA A 229 19.46 -19.81 -25.08
CA ALA A 229 20.22 -19.36 -23.93
C ALA A 229 19.35 -18.58 -22.94
N LEU A 230 19.73 -18.61 -21.67
CA LEU A 230 19.10 -17.85 -20.59
C LEU A 230 20.10 -16.83 -20.03
N PHE A 231 19.60 -15.67 -19.64
CA PHE A 231 20.37 -14.64 -18.96
C PHE A 231 19.65 -14.27 -17.66
N SER A 232 20.34 -14.39 -16.53
CA SER A 232 19.73 -14.11 -15.22
C SER A 232 20.22 -12.78 -14.63
N PRO A 233 19.32 -11.93 -14.10
CA PRO A 233 19.69 -10.67 -13.45
C PRO A 233 20.19 -10.92 -12.01
N GLU A 234 20.17 -9.87 -11.20
CA GLU A 234 20.29 -9.95 -9.74
C GLU A 234 19.32 -10.99 -9.13
N HIS A 235 19.80 -11.73 -8.12
CA HIS A 235 19.12 -12.88 -7.47
C HIS A 235 19.00 -14.18 -8.30
N GLY A 236 19.46 -14.16 -9.56
CA GLY A 236 19.53 -15.35 -10.41
C GLY A 236 18.22 -15.79 -11.04
N ILE A 237 18.30 -16.88 -11.81
CA ILE A 237 17.17 -17.39 -12.60
C ILE A 237 16.00 -17.88 -11.73
N ARG A 238 16.28 -18.27 -10.46
CA ARG A 238 15.28 -18.74 -9.48
C ARG A 238 14.95 -17.73 -8.38
N GLY A 239 15.64 -16.59 -8.32
CA GLY A 239 15.37 -15.53 -7.34
C GLY A 239 15.67 -15.86 -5.88
N GLN A 240 16.50 -16.88 -5.63
CA GLN A 240 16.78 -17.38 -4.29
C GLN A 240 18.15 -16.93 -3.76
N ALA A 241 19.00 -16.35 -4.60
CA ALA A 241 20.35 -15.99 -4.18
C ALA A 241 20.41 -14.56 -3.62
N ASP A 242 21.02 -14.45 -2.44
CA ASP A 242 21.49 -13.17 -1.88
C ASP A 242 22.97 -12.90 -2.21
N GLU A 243 23.65 -13.84 -2.89
CA GLU A 243 25.07 -13.75 -3.28
C GLU A 243 25.27 -13.71 -4.80
N LYS A 244 26.50 -13.42 -5.24
CA LYS A 244 26.88 -13.45 -6.66
C LYS A 244 26.71 -14.86 -7.22
N ILE A 245 26.09 -14.97 -8.38
CA ILE A 245 25.89 -16.23 -9.08
C ILE A 245 26.76 -16.24 -10.34
N SER A 246 27.44 -17.36 -10.60
CA SER A 246 28.20 -17.61 -11.82
C SER A 246 27.33 -18.21 -12.93
N ASP A 247 27.88 -18.27 -14.14
CA ASP A 247 27.25 -19.01 -15.24
C ASP A 247 26.99 -20.48 -14.84
N SER A 248 25.91 -21.05 -15.35
CA SER A 248 25.44 -22.41 -15.01
C SER A 248 24.60 -23.01 -16.14
N VAL A 249 23.93 -24.14 -15.89
CA VAL A 249 23.03 -24.82 -16.84
C VAL A 249 21.68 -25.01 -16.18
N ASP A 250 20.61 -24.73 -16.91
CA ASP A 250 19.25 -24.94 -16.44
C ASP A 250 18.94 -26.44 -16.41
N GLU A 251 18.73 -26.98 -15.21
CA GLU A 251 18.54 -28.42 -15.00
C GLU A 251 17.36 -29.02 -15.77
N LYS A 252 16.30 -28.23 -16.01
CA LYS A 252 15.10 -28.70 -16.70
C LYS A 252 15.25 -28.71 -18.22
N THR A 253 15.86 -27.66 -18.78
CA THR A 253 15.91 -27.44 -20.23
C THR A 253 17.25 -27.78 -20.87
N GLY A 254 18.31 -27.96 -20.06
CA GLY A 254 19.68 -28.16 -20.50
C GLY A 254 20.31 -26.91 -21.14
N LEU A 255 19.67 -25.75 -21.03
CA LEU A 255 20.16 -24.51 -21.65
C LEU A 255 21.23 -23.82 -20.79
N PRO A 256 22.22 -23.15 -21.40
CA PRO A 256 23.17 -22.34 -20.64
C PRO A 256 22.46 -21.15 -19.98
N ILE A 257 22.85 -20.85 -18.75
CA ILE A 257 22.44 -19.68 -17.98
C ILE A 257 23.67 -18.77 -17.82
N TYR A 258 23.60 -17.56 -18.36
CA TYR A 258 24.62 -16.53 -18.20
C TYR A 258 24.21 -15.53 -17.11
N SER A 259 25.08 -15.30 -16.13
CA SER A 259 24.80 -14.33 -15.07
C SER A 259 25.08 -12.91 -15.54
N LEU A 260 24.08 -12.03 -15.39
CA LEU A 260 24.19 -10.58 -15.62
C LEU A 260 24.33 -9.82 -14.29
N TYR A 261 24.92 -10.47 -13.29
CA TYR A 261 25.16 -9.89 -11.97
C TYR A 261 26.55 -10.28 -11.44
N GLY A 262 27.20 -9.37 -10.71
CA GLY A 262 28.58 -9.56 -10.23
C GLY A 262 29.62 -8.90 -11.13
N GLU A 263 30.62 -9.67 -11.59
CA GLU A 263 31.75 -9.15 -12.38
C GLU A 263 31.32 -8.59 -13.73
N THR A 264 30.33 -9.22 -14.35
CA THR A 264 29.77 -8.79 -15.63
C THR A 264 28.27 -8.57 -15.47
N ARG A 265 27.80 -7.36 -15.79
CA ARG A 265 26.37 -6.97 -15.76
C ARG A 265 25.77 -6.83 -17.18
N ARG A 266 26.47 -7.35 -18.18
CA ARG A 266 26.22 -7.13 -19.61
C ARG A 266 26.41 -8.45 -20.36
N PRO A 267 25.53 -8.82 -21.30
CA PRO A 267 25.79 -9.97 -22.17
C PRO A 267 27.10 -9.77 -22.93
N LYS A 268 27.92 -10.82 -23.06
CA LYS A 268 29.15 -10.78 -23.84
C LYS A 268 28.87 -11.04 -25.32
N PRO A 269 29.66 -10.48 -26.27
CA PRO A 269 29.45 -10.69 -27.71
C PRO A 269 29.33 -12.17 -28.11
N GLU A 270 30.15 -13.04 -27.52
CA GLU A 270 30.12 -14.49 -27.77
C GLU A 270 28.83 -15.16 -27.32
N GLN A 271 28.16 -14.63 -26.29
CA GLN A 271 26.87 -15.13 -25.80
C GLN A 271 25.71 -14.69 -26.70
N LEU A 272 25.90 -13.64 -27.51
CA LEU A 272 24.89 -13.08 -28.42
C LEU A 272 25.03 -13.56 -29.87
N LYS A 273 26.20 -14.11 -30.24
CA LYS A 273 26.58 -14.41 -31.62
C LYS A 273 25.56 -15.29 -32.36
N ASP A 274 25.08 -16.34 -31.70
CA ASP A 274 24.19 -17.35 -32.28
C ASP A 274 22.70 -17.05 -32.10
N LEU A 275 22.36 -15.90 -31.50
CA LEU A 275 20.99 -15.44 -31.30
C LEU A 275 20.53 -14.63 -32.52
N ASP A 276 19.26 -14.78 -32.89
CA ASP A 276 18.58 -13.90 -33.84
C ASP A 276 17.92 -12.71 -33.12
N ALA A 277 17.47 -12.90 -31.86
CA ALA A 277 16.88 -11.85 -31.03
C ALA A 277 17.05 -12.13 -29.53
N ILE A 278 16.82 -11.11 -28.70
CA ILE A 278 16.80 -11.20 -27.25
C ILE A 278 15.38 -10.88 -26.75
N VAL A 279 14.87 -11.66 -25.80
CA VAL A 279 13.58 -11.44 -25.13
C VAL A 279 13.85 -11.05 -23.67
N PHE A 280 13.17 -10.04 -23.16
CA PHE A 280 13.24 -9.61 -21.76
C PHE A 280 11.86 -9.79 -21.10
N ASP A 281 11.82 -10.54 -20.00
CA ASP A 281 10.58 -10.82 -19.27
C ASP A 281 10.82 -10.92 -17.75
N ILE A 282 10.71 -9.80 -17.04
CA ILE A 282 10.95 -9.71 -15.59
C ILE A 282 9.94 -8.75 -14.95
N GLN A 283 9.34 -9.15 -13.84
CA GLN A 283 8.50 -8.29 -13.00
C GLN A 283 9.38 -7.31 -12.19
N ASP A 284 9.26 -6.02 -12.48
CA ASP A 284 9.85 -4.93 -11.69
C ASP A 284 8.89 -4.46 -10.58
N ILE A 285 9.30 -3.47 -9.77
CA ILE A 285 8.48 -2.90 -8.69
C ILE A 285 8.18 -1.40 -8.80
N GLY A 286 8.59 -0.74 -9.88
CA GLY A 286 8.25 0.66 -10.12
C GLY A 286 9.11 1.68 -9.37
N THR A 287 10.25 1.25 -8.83
CA THR A 287 11.20 2.07 -8.08
C THR A 287 12.55 2.10 -8.78
N ARG A 288 13.11 3.30 -9.01
CA ARG A 288 14.32 3.53 -9.83
C ARG A 288 15.52 2.67 -9.44
N PHE A 289 15.73 2.47 -8.15
CA PHE A 289 16.89 1.73 -7.64
C PHE A 289 16.65 0.22 -7.51
N TYR A 290 15.52 -0.28 -8.01
CA TYR A 290 15.34 -1.70 -8.30
C TYR A 290 15.96 -2.00 -9.66
N THR A 291 17.00 -2.83 -9.69
CA THR A 291 18.01 -2.80 -10.76
C THR A 291 17.62 -3.51 -12.05
N TYR A 292 16.42 -4.09 -12.16
CA TYR A 292 16.00 -4.82 -13.37
C TYR A 292 15.88 -3.91 -14.60
N ILE A 293 15.45 -2.66 -14.43
CA ILE A 293 15.49 -1.68 -15.52
C ILE A 293 16.92 -1.31 -15.93
N SER A 294 17.89 -1.37 -15.01
CA SER A 294 19.31 -1.16 -15.32
C SER A 294 19.89 -2.35 -16.09
N THR A 295 19.51 -3.58 -15.74
CA THR A 295 19.81 -4.76 -16.55
C THR A 295 19.22 -4.65 -17.95
N LEU A 296 17.96 -4.21 -18.07
CA LEU A 296 17.31 -3.98 -19.36
C LEU A 296 18.11 -3.00 -20.23
N GLN A 297 18.55 -1.86 -19.68
CA GLN A 297 19.38 -0.91 -20.42
C GLN A 297 20.68 -1.55 -20.94
N ASN A 298 21.40 -2.26 -20.07
CA ASN A 298 22.64 -2.93 -20.44
C ASN A 298 22.42 -3.94 -21.57
N VAL A 299 21.35 -4.73 -21.50
CA VAL A 299 20.98 -5.70 -22.54
C VAL A 299 20.63 -4.98 -23.84
N MET A 300 19.87 -3.90 -23.80
CA MET A 300 19.52 -3.11 -24.99
C MET A 300 20.76 -2.53 -25.68
N GLU A 301 21.72 -2.01 -24.91
CA GLU A 301 22.98 -1.48 -25.45
C GLU A 301 23.82 -2.56 -26.14
N GLU A 302 23.94 -3.76 -25.55
CA GLU A 302 24.68 -4.86 -26.18
C GLU A 302 23.90 -5.47 -27.37
N ALA A 303 22.58 -5.52 -27.31
CA ALA A 303 21.73 -5.94 -28.42
C ALA A 303 21.90 -5.02 -29.64
N ALA A 304 21.90 -3.70 -29.42
CA ALA A 304 22.11 -2.70 -30.47
C ALA A 304 23.49 -2.85 -31.12
N LYS A 305 24.56 -3.00 -30.32
CA LYS A 305 25.92 -3.24 -30.83
C LYS A 305 26.03 -4.53 -31.66
N ALA A 306 25.32 -5.58 -31.25
CA ALA A 306 25.31 -6.87 -31.93
C ALA A 306 24.31 -6.94 -33.11
N GLY A 307 23.57 -5.86 -33.39
CA GLY A 307 22.53 -5.83 -34.43
C GLY A 307 21.38 -6.82 -34.17
N LYS A 308 21.08 -7.12 -32.91
CA LYS A 308 20.02 -8.07 -32.51
C LYS A 308 18.78 -7.30 -32.05
N PRO A 309 17.59 -7.59 -32.59
CA PRO A 309 16.34 -7.06 -32.05
C PRO A 309 16.13 -7.49 -30.59
N ILE A 310 15.53 -6.59 -29.81
CA ILE A 310 15.13 -6.86 -28.43
C ILE A 310 13.61 -6.75 -28.27
N PHE A 311 13.01 -7.82 -27.73
CA PHE A 311 11.60 -7.91 -27.42
C PHE A 311 11.39 -7.76 -25.92
N VAL A 312 10.65 -6.74 -25.48
CA VAL A 312 10.27 -6.57 -24.07
C VAL A 312 8.85 -7.08 -23.89
N LEU A 313 8.69 -8.14 -23.10
CA LEU A 313 7.39 -8.65 -22.70
C LEU A 313 6.92 -7.79 -21.53
N ASP A 314 6.02 -6.85 -21.82
CA ASP A 314 5.70 -5.83 -20.83
C ASP A 314 4.89 -6.41 -19.67
N ARG A 315 5.05 -5.80 -18.49
CA ARG A 315 4.43 -6.23 -17.24
C ARG A 315 3.86 -5.05 -16.44
N PRO A 316 2.85 -5.27 -15.57
CA PRO A 316 2.28 -4.22 -14.75
C PRO A 316 3.35 -3.55 -13.89
N ASN A 317 3.32 -2.23 -13.78
CA ASN A 317 3.96 -1.57 -12.65
C ASN A 317 3.11 -1.85 -11.40
N PRO A 318 3.62 -2.55 -10.36
CA PRO A 318 2.76 -3.06 -9.31
C PRO A 318 2.23 -1.98 -8.37
N ILE A 319 2.94 -0.86 -8.28
CA ILE A 319 2.54 0.34 -7.54
C ILE A 319 1.93 1.37 -8.50
N ASN A 320 1.13 0.91 -9.46
CA ASN A 320 0.44 1.69 -10.48
C ASN A 320 1.36 2.49 -11.46
N GLY A 321 0.76 2.97 -12.54
CA GLY A 321 1.38 3.80 -13.58
C GLY A 321 1.02 5.29 -13.50
N VAL A 322 0.22 5.72 -12.52
CA VAL A 322 -0.24 7.11 -12.40
C VAL A 322 0.75 7.93 -11.59
N ASP A 323 1.05 7.44 -10.39
CA ASP A 323 1.80 8.21 -9.40
C ASP A 323 3.28 8.31 -9.76
N VAL A 324 3.83 9.49 -9.52
CA VAL A 324 5.25 9.79 -9.69
C VAL A 324 5.70 10.61 -8.52
N ALA A 325 6.78 10.20 -7.86
CA ALA A 325 7.23 10.84 -6.63
C ALA A 325 8.76 10.73 -6.45
N GLY A 326 9.30 11.71 -5.74
CA GLY A 326 10.70 11.78 -5.32
C GLY A 326 11.62 12.51 -6.29
N ALA A 327 12.80 12.83 -5.76
CA ALA A 327 13.82 13.60 -6.46
C ALA A 327 14.27 12.92 -7.76
N ILE A 328 14.46 13.74 -8.80
CA ILE A 328 15.07 13.31 -10.06
C ILE A 328 16.55 13.04 -9.82
N ALA A 329 17.06 11.92 -10.34
CA ALA A 329 18.49 11.62 -10.27
C ALA A 329 19.32 12.64 -11.05
N ASP A 330 20.39 13.14 -10.43
CA ASP A 330 21.36 14.03 -11.04
C ASP A 330 22.14 13.30 -12.15
N ALA A 331 22.23 13.93 -13.32
CA ALA A 331 22.84 13.32 -14.49
C ALA A 331 24.33 12.99 -14.33
N ASP A 332 25.06 13.75 -13.51
CA ASP A 332 26.48 13.55 -13.20
C ASP A 332 26.72 12.46 -12.14
N LYS A 333 25.67 11.90 -11.54
CA LYS A 333 25.74 10.90 -10.45
C LYS A 333 25.09 9.57 -10.80
N LEU A 334 24.77 9.35 -12.07
CA LEU A 334 24.12 8.12 -12.53
C LEU A 334 25.03 6.90 -12.31
N THR A 335 24.42 5.81 -11.84
CA THR A 335 25.10 4.53 -11.55
C THR A 335 24.18 3.37 -11.91
N PHE A 336 24.57 2.13 -11.61
CA PHE A 336 23.71 0.97 -11.86
C PHE A 336 22.39 0.98 -11.06
N VAL A 337 22.31 1.67 -9.93
CA VAL A 337 21.06 1.84 -9.14
C VAL A 337 20.28 3.10 -9.52
N ALA A 338 20.78 3.89 -10.47
CA ALA A 338 20.11 5.06 -11.03
C ALA A 338 20.67 5.30 -12.42
N THR A 339 20.28 4.46 -13.37
CA THR A 339 20.92 4.44 -14.69
C THR A 339 20.48 5.60 -15.58
N HIS A 340 19.39 6.29 -15.23
CA HIS A 340 18.85 7.41 -15.99
C HIS A 340 18.24 8.47 -15.06
N THR A 341 17.97 9.67 -15.58
CA THR A 341 17.39 10.81 -14.82
C THR A 341 15.90 10.60 -14.55
N LEU A 342 15.59 9.59 -13.74
CA LEU A 342 14.24 9.22 -13.30
C LEU A 342 13.98 9.71 -11.87
N PRO A 343 12.73 10.00 -11.50
CA PRO A 343 12.34 10.12 -10.09
C PRO A 343 12.44 8.76 -9.40
N VAL A 344 12.33 8.75 -8.07
CA VAL A 344 12.37 7.52 -7.27
C VAL A 344 11.24 6.56 -7.66
N ARG A 345 9.98 7.02 -7.66
CA ARG A 345 8.83 6.31 -8.23
C ARG A 345 8.52 6.92 -9.59
N HIS A 346 8.73 6.16 -10.66
CA HIS A 346 8.61 6.64 -12.04
C HIS A 346 7.22 6.46 -12.65
N GLY A 347 6.42 5.53 -12.11
CA GLY A 347 5.06 5.25 -12.57
C GLY A 347 5.01 4.85 -14.05
N MET A 348 5.95 4.04 -14.51
CA MET A 348 6.04 3.55 -15.90
C MET A 348 6.24 2.04 -15.90
N THR A 349 5.79 1.35 -16.95
CA THR A 349 6.10 -0.09 -17.14
C THR A 349 7.53 -0.29 -17.65
N THR A 350 8.03 -1.53 -17.65
CA THR A 350 9.36 -1.83 -18.18
C THR A 350 9.44 -1.57 -19.68
N GLY A 351 8.37 -1.83 -20.43
CA GLY A 351 8.26 -1.48 -21.86
C GLY A 351 8.31 0.02 -22.12
N GLU A 352 7.61 0.84 -21.33
CA GLU A 352 7.65 2.31 -21.44
C GLU A 352 9.04 2.86 -21.08
N ILE A 353 9.68 2.31 -20.04
CA ILE A 353 11.06 2.66 -19.66
C ILE A 353 12.05 2.30 -20.77
N ALA A 354 11.90 1.13 -21.41
CA ALA A 354 12.73 0.74 -22.55
C ALA A 354 12.64 1.75 -23.70
N GLN A 355 11.43 2.22 -24.03
CA GLN A 355 11.26 3.24 -25.07
C GLN A 355 11.95 4.55 -24.72
N MET A 356 11.80 5.00 -23.47
CA MET A 356 12.49 6.20 -22.97
C MET A 356 14.02 6.04 -23.05
N PHE A 357 14.56 4.91 -22.61
CA PHE A 357 16.00 4.65 -22.66
C PHE A 357 16.51 4.63 -24.11
N ASN A 358 15.80 3.95 -25.01
CA ASN A 358 16.23 3.86 -26.41
C ASN A 358 16.33 5.25 -27.07
N ALA A 359 15.32 6.10 -26.83
CA ALA A 359 15.24 7.43 -27.40
C ALA A 359 16.21 8.42 -26.75
N GLU A 360 16.16 8.57 -25.41
CA GLU A 360 16.89 9.63 -24.71
C GLU A 360 18.40 9.33 -24.62
N LYS A 361 18.79 8.05 -24.54
CA LYS A 361 20.21 7.64 -24.54
C LYS A 361 20.74 7.34 -25.94
N LYS A 362 19.90 7.41 -26.97
CA LYS A 362 20.27 7.13 -28.37
C LYS A 362 20.92 5.74 -28.51
N ILE A 363 20.33 4.74 -27.85
CA ILE A 363 20.88 3.37 -27.84
C ILE A 363 20.86 2.78 -29.26
N GLY A 364 19.82 3.08 -30.05
CA GLY A 364 19.69 2.58 -31.41
C GLY A 364 19.31 1.11 -31.50
N ALA A 365 18.68 0.56 -30.45
CA ALA A 365 18.19 -0.81 -30.47
C ALA A 365 16.93 -0.94 -31.35
N ASP A 366 16.82 -2.03 -32.11
CA ASP A 366 15.53 -2.49 -32.68
C ASP A 366 14.67 -3.04 -31.54
N LEU A 367 14.03 -2.11 -30.82
CA LEU A 367 13.18 -2.38 -29.66
C LEU A 367 11.75 -2.64 -30.10
N ARG A 368 11.22 -3.79 -29.67
CA ARG A 368 9.83 -4.21 -29.90
C ARG A 368 9.17 -4.53 -28.56
N VAL A 369 8.19 -3.73 -28.17
CA VAL A 369 7.45 -3.98 -26.91
C VAL A 369 6.20 -4.79 -27.21
N ILE A 370 6.08 -5.97 -26.59
CA ILE A 370 4.83 -6.72 -26.58
C ILE A 370 3.96 -6.16 -25.47
N LYS A 371 3.02 -5.30 -25.85
CA LYS A 371 2.12 -4.59 -24.93
C LYS A 371 1.23 -5.58 -24.18
N MET A 372 0.95 -5.27 -22.92
CA MET A 372 -0.11 -5.94 -22.18
C MET A 372 -1.48 -5.67 -22.78
N GLU A 373 -2.43 -6.57 -22.52
CA GLU A 373 -3.87 -6.31 -22.71
C GLU A 373 -4.55 -6.07 -21.35
N ASN A 374 -5.55 -5.18 -21.35
CA ASN A 374 -6.42 -4.85 -20.21
C ASN A 374 -5.78 -4.13 -19.02
N TRP A 375 -4.45 -3.94 -18.97
CA TRP A 375 -3.84 -3.10 -17.93
C TRP A 375 -4.17 -1.62 -18.15
N GLN A 376 -4.56 -0.94 -17.08
CA GLN A 376 -4.79 0.51 -17.04
C GLN A 376 -3.85 1.11 -16.01
N ARG A 377 -3.39 2.36 -16.22
CA ARG A 377 -2.36 2.96 -15.37
C ARG A 377 -2.74 3.01 -13.90
N GLN A 378 -4.01 3.25 -13.59
CA GLN A 378 -4.55 3.29 -12.23
C GLN A 378 -4.53 1.94 -11.49
N MET A 379 -4.35 0.83 -12.20
CA MET A 379 -4.36 -0.50 -11.58
C MET A 379 -3.13 -0.72 -10.70
N TRP A 380 -3.38 -1.08 -9.45
CA TRP A 380 -2.43 -1.75 -8.59
C TRP A 380 -2.29 -3.23 -8.98
N PHE A 381 -1.19 -3.86 -8.58
CA PHE A 381 -0.94 -5.27 -8.94
C PHE A 381 -2.09 -6.21 -8.54
N ASP A 382 -2.64 -6.03 -7.34
CA ASP A 382 -3.75 -6.84 -6.80
C ASP A 382 -5.08 -6.64 -7.56
N GLN A 383 -5.15 -5.68 -8.47
CA GLN A 383 -6.31 -5.45 -9.35
C GLN A 383 -6.16 -6.10 -10.73
N THR A 384 -5.02 -6.74 -11.02
CA THR A 384 -4.69 -7.31 -12.35
C THR A 384 -5.05 -8.79 -12.52
N ASN A 385 -5.49 -9.45 -11.45
CA ASN A 385 -5.63 -10.92 -11.33
C ASN A 385 -4.34 -11.73 -11.63
N GLN A 386 -3.19 -11.07 -11.74
CA GLN A 386 -1.89 -11.74 -11.83
C GLN A 386 -1.47 -12.28 -10.46
N THR A 387 -0.68 -13.36 -10.46
CA THR A 387 -0.15 -13.94 -9.22
C THR A 387 1.12 -13.21 -8.79
N TRP A 388 1.13 -12.67 -7.57
CA TRP A 388 2.34 -12.05 -7.03
C TRP A 388 3.40 -13.11 -6.77
N THR A 389 4.51 -13.03 -7.50
CA THR A 389 5.71 -13.83 -7.27
C THR A 389 6.79 -12.90 -6.77
N ASN A 390 7.29 -13.14 -5.56
CA ASN A 390 8.28 -12.30 -4.87
C ASN A 390 9.44 -11.93 -5.81
N PRO A 391 9.57 -10.67 -6.28
CA PRO A 391 10.60 -10.32 -7.25
C PRO A 391 12.04 -10.52 -6.73
N SER A 392 12.25 -10.37 -5.42
CA SER A 392 13.50 -10.70 -4.74
C SER A 392 13.25 -11.30 -3.34
N PRO A 393 14.26 -11.89 -2.67
CA PRO A 393 14.10 -12.53 -1.36
C PRO A 393 13.51 -11.63 -0.26
N ASN A 394 13.69 -10.30 -0.39
CA ASN A 394 13.18 -9.31 0.56
C ASN A 394 11.99 -8.50 0.01
N MET A 395 11.50 -8.81 -1.19
CA MET A 395 10.32 -8.16 -1.79
C MET A 395 9.18 -9.18 -1.87
N ARG A 396 8.51 -9.38 -0.75
CA ARG A 396 7.60 -10.50 -0.47
C ARG A 396 6.12 -10.15 -0.57
N SER A 397 5.79 -8.87 -0.66
CA SER A 397 4.40 -8.42 -0.74
C SER A 397 4.24 -7.12 -1.50
N LEU A 398 3.02 -6.84 -1.95
CA LEU A 398 2.66 -5.55 -2.54
C LEU A 398 2.81 -4.40 -1.53
N THR A 399 2.59 -4.65 -0.23
CA THR A 399 2.85 -3.67 0.84
C THR A 399 4.32 -3.25 0.84
N GLN A 400 5.24 -4.22 0.69
CA GLN A 400 6.67 -3.94 0.64
C GLN A 400 7.04 -3.16 -0.61
N ALA A 401 6.49 -3.51 -1.77
CA ALA A 401 6.69 -2.74 -3.01
C ALA A 401 6.20 -1.29 -2.86
N THR A 402 5.08 -1.09 -2.16
CA THR A 402 4.51 0.23 -1.87
C THR A 402 5.44 1.07 -0.99
N LEU A 403 5.99 0.47 0.07
CA LEU A 403 6.88 1.15 1.03
C LEU A 403 8.29 1.39 0.48
N TYR A 404 8.78 0.52 -0.40
CA TYR A 404 10.18 0.44 -0.80
C TYR A 404 10.74 1.74 -1.40
N GLY A 405 9.95 2.49 -2.16
CA GLY A 405 10.40 3.78 -2.71
C GLY A 405 10.85 4.78 -1.64
N GLY A 406 10.23 4.77 -0.46
CA GLY A 406 10.62 5.61 0.67
C GLY A 406 11.62 4.93 1.60
N ILE A 407 11.31 3.71 2.02
CA ILE A 407 12.09 2.99 3.04
C ILE A 407 13.41 2.47 2.49
N GLY A 408 13.43 2.05 1.22
CA GLY A 408 14.63 1.60 0.53
C GLY A 408 15.70 2.67 0.45
N LEU A 409 15.36 3.97 0.41
CA LEU A 409 16.33 5.07 0.43
C LEU A 409 17.24 5.06 1.68
N LEU A 410 16.75 4.49 2.79
CA LEU A 410 17.48 4.38 4.06
C LEU A 410 18.47 3.21 4.08
N GLU A 411 18.39 2.26 3.12
CA GLU A 411 19.05 0.96 3.18
C GLU A 411 20.57 1.02 3.27
N TYR A 412 21.23 1.98 2.62
CA TYR A 412 22.69 2.10 2.68
C TYR A 412 23.21 2.86 3.91
N THR A 413 22.32 3.44 4.71
CA THR A 413 22.70 4.06 5.98
C THR A 413 22.96 3.00 7.06
N ASN A 414 23.35 3.40 8.27
CA ASN A 414 23.47 2.49 9.40
C ASN A 414 22.12 2.26 10.11
N LEU A 415 21.06 2.00 9.34
CA LEU A 415 19.72 1.71 9.81
C LEU A 415 19.29 0.34 9.26
N SER A 416 18.73 -0.52 10.11
CA SER A 416 18.04 -1.71 9.63
C SER A 416 16.72 -1.29 9.00
N VAL A 417 16.49 -1.70 7.75
CA VAL A 417 15.21 -1.54 7.04
C VAL A 417 14.38 -2.83 7.09
N GLY A 418 14.57 -3.64 8.13
CA GLY A 418 13.79 -4.87 8.35
C GLY A 418 14.27 -6.10 7.55
N ARG A 419 15.32 -5.99 6.73
CA ARG A 419 15.96 -7.18 6.15
C ARG A 419 16.42 -8.12 7.28
N GLY A 420 16.22 -9.43 7.07
CA GLY A 420 16.44 -10.42 8.12
C GLY A 420 15.29 -10.55 9.13
N THR A 421 14.12 -9.95 8.87
CA THR A 421 12.88 -10.17 9.62
C THR A 421 11.81 -10.82 8.72
N ASP A 422 10.64 -11.10 9.28
CA ASP A 422 9.50 -11.61 8.51
C ASP A 422 8.92 -10.56 7.55
N THR A 423 9.09 -9.27 7.86
CA THR A 423 8.46 -8.12 7.20
C THR A 423 9.49 -7.05 6.78
N PRO A 424 10.43 -7.38 5.87
CA PRO A 424 11.40 -6.41 5.35
C PRO A 424 10.69 -5.18 4.76
N PHE A 425 11.27 -4.00 4.94
CA PHE A 425 10.75 -2.68 4.54
C PHE A 425 9.48 -2.20 5.23
N GLU A 426 8.81 -3.05 6.03
CA GLU A 426 7.68 -2.65 6.88
C GLU A 426 8.15 -2.20 8.27
N VAL A 427 9.41 -2.50 8.63
CA VAL A 427 10.02 -2.06 9.88
C VAL A 427 11.34 -1.33 9.62
N VAL A 428 11.64 -0.34 10.47
CA VAL A 428 12.95 0.34 10.49
C VAL A 428 13.43 0.56 11.91
N GLY A 429 14.75 0.53 12.13
CA GLY A 429 15.31 0.63 13.48
C GLY A 429 16.81 0.38 13.57
N ALA A 430 17.34 0.55 14.77
CA ALA A 430 18.74 0.30 15.11
C ALA A 430 18.89 0.13 16.65
N PRO A 431 20.02 -0.38 17.14
CA PRO A 431 20.27 -0.49 18.59
C PRO A 431 20.21 0.86 19.33
N TYR A 432 20.55 1.95 18.63
CA TYR A 432 20.52 3.30 19.19
C TYR A 432 19.15 4.00 19.09
N VAL A 433 18.18 3.41 18.40
CA VAL A 433 16.86 4.03 18.19
C VAL A 433 15.92 3.70 19.33
N ASP A 434 15.36 4.75 19.94
CA ASP A 434 14.22 4.67 20.84
C ASP A 434 12.93 4.67 20.02
N GLY A 435 12.33 3.49 19.86
CA GLY A 435 11.13 3.30 19.06
C GLY A 435 9.94 4.14 19.52
N GLN A 436 9.78 4.40 20.82
CA GLN A 436 8.67 5.21 21.34
C GLN A 436 8.83 6.67 20.93
N LYS A 437 10.04 7.23 21.06
CA LYS A 437 10.33 8.60 20.65
C LYS A 437 10.16 8.79 19.14
N LEU A 438 10.68 7.85 18.34
CA LEU A 438 10.56 7.91 16.89
C LEU A 438 9.09 7.80 16.43
N ALA A 439 8.33 6.84 16.99
CA ALA A 439 6.92 6.69 16.67
C ALA A 439 6.08 7.90 17.09
N ALA A 440 6.33 8.47 18.28
CA ALA A 440 5.63 9.68 18.74
C ALA A 440 5.88 10.86 17.79
N PHE A 441 7.15 11.13 17.48
CA PHE A 441 7.54 12.19 16.54
C PHE A 441 6.83 12.06 15.19
N LEU A 442 6.82 10.85 14.61
CA LEU A 442 6.23 10.62 13.29
C LEU A 442 4.70 10.65 13.31
N ASN A 443 4.05 10.13 14.35
CA ASN A 443 2.59 10.18 14.47
C ASN A 443 2.08 11.62 14.67
N GLU A 444 2.85 12.50 15.31
CA GLU A 444 2.54 13.93 15.42
C GLU A 444 2.57 14.66 14.07
N ARG A 445 3.23 14.09 13.05
CA ARG A 445 3.21 14.63 11.68
C ARG A 445 1.85 14.45 10.98
N ASN A 446 0.99 13.58 11.50
CA ASN A 446 -0.34 13.29 10.94
C ASN A 446 -0.31 12.97 9.44
N LEU A 447 0.65 12.13 9.02
CA LEU A 447 0.74 11.66 7.63
C LEU A 447 -0.47 10.80 7.27
N ASN A 448 -1.05 11.04 6.10
CA ASN A 448 -2.21 10.29 5.65
C ASN A 448 -1.84 8.85 5.27
N GLY A 449 -2.78 7.93 5.48
CA GLY A 449 -2.63 6.53 5.06
C GLY A 449 -1.55 5.71 5.76
N VAL A 450 -0.92 6.22 6.84
CA VAL A 450 0.13 5.50 7.58
C VAL A 450 0.02 5.70 9.09
N ARG A 451 0.44 4.69 9.86
CA ARG A 451 0.63 4.74 11.30
C ARG A 451 1.96 4.13 11.69
N PHE A 452 2.64 4.74 12.66
CA PHE A 452 3.91 4.25 13.18
C PHE A 452 3.70 3.63 14.57
N VAL A 453 4.12 2.37 14.75
CA VAL A 453 3.98 1.64 16.01
C VAL A 453 5.38 1.33 16.55
N PRO A 454 5.72 1.70 17.80
CA PRO A 454 7.02 1.39 18.36
C PRO A 454 7.18 -0.12 18.53
N ILE A 455 8.34 -0.65 18.14
CA ILE A 455 8.67 -2.08 18.25
C ILE A 455 10.09 -2.29 18.76
N ARG A 456 10.36 -3.53 19.17
CA ARG A 456 11.71 -4.09 19.30
C ARG A 456 11.79 -5.34 18.44
N TYR A 457 12.91 -5.52 17.76
CA TYR A 457 13.14 -6.66 16.90
C TYR A 457 14.64 -6.93 16.75
N LYS A 458 14.97 -8.14 16.31
CA LYS A 458 16.35 -8.60 16.17
C LYS A 458 16.54 -9.21 14.78
N PRO A 459 17.21 -8.52 13.85
CA PRO A 459 17.43 -9.03 12.49
C PRO A 459 18.22 -10.34 12.50
N ALA A 460 17.80 -11.34 11.72
CA ALA A 460 18.52 -12.59 11.51
C ALA A 460 19.63 -12.48 10.45
N ALA A 461 19.63 -11.40 9.65
CA ALA A 461 20.59 -11.13 8.59
C ALA A 461 20.74 -9.62 8.36
N SER A 462 21.70 -9.22 7.51
CA SER A 462 21.96 -7.83 7.13
C SER A 462 22.39 -6.91 8.30
N VAL A 463 22.11 -5.61 8.21
CA VAL A 463 22.49 -4.58 9.18
C VAL A 463 21.93 -4.91 10.57
N PHE A 464 22.81 -4.89 11.59
CA PHE A 464 22.51 -5.26 12.98
C PHE A 464 22.07 -6.72 13.18
N LYS A 465 22.56 -7.65 12.34
CA LYS A 465 22.33 -9.09 12.50
C LYS A 465 22.65 -9.53 13.94
N GLY A 466 21.65 -10.08 14.62
CA GLY A 466 21.78 -10.62 15.97
C GLY A 466 21.77 -9.57 17.09
N GLU A 467 21.60 -8.29 16.78
CA GLU A 467 21.51 -7.22 17.77
C GLU A 467 20.06 -6.81 18.02
N ASP A 468 19.73 -6.47 19.27
CA ASP A 468 18.41 -5.95 19.61
C ASP A 468 18.27 -4.51 19.12
N CYS A 469 17.31 -4.28 18.22
CA CYS A 469 17.00 -2.98 17.66
C CYS A 469 15.70 -2.43 18.27
N GLY A 470 15.72 -1.17 18.68
CA GLY A 470 14.50 -0.39 18.83
C GLY A 470 14.12 0.25 17.50
N GLY A 471 12.83 0.46 17.27
CA GLY A 471 12.38 0.99 15.98
C GLY A 471 10.88 1.15 15.87
N ILE A 472 10.40 1.20 14.65
CA ILE A 472 8.98 1.35 14.31
C ILE A 472 8.55 0.29 13.30
N ASN A 473 7.32 -0.19 13.44
CA ASN A 473 6.55 -0.83 12.38
C ASN A 473 5.71 0.24 11.68
N ILE A 474 5.71 0.20 10.34
CA ILE A 474 5.07 1.15 9.45
C ILE A 474 3.82 0.48 8.87
N ILE A 475 2.67 0.84 9.40
CA ILE A 475 1.39 0.24 9.01
C ILE A 475 0.72 1.16 8.00
N VAL A 476 0.59 0.70 6.76
CA VAL A 476 -0.23 1.38 5.73
C VAL A 476 -1.71 1.18 6.08
N THR A 477 -2.39 2.25 6.47
CA THR A 477 -3.82 2.24 6.88
C THR A 477 -4.76 2.56 5.72
N ASN A 478 -4.29 3.33 4.73
CA ASN A 478 -5.02 3.62 3.50
C ASN A 478 -4.01 3.82 2.36
N ARG A 479 -3.94 2.87 1.42
CA ARG A 479 -2.96 2.91 0.33
C ARG A 479 -3.16 4.09 -0.63
N GLU A 480 -4.40 4.53 -0.83
CA GLU A 480 -4.73 5.54 -1.84
C GLU A 480 -4.32 6.95 -1.40
N GLU A 481 -4.16 7.15 -0.09
CA GLU A 481 -3.69 8.41 0.50
C GLU A 481 -2.22 8.34 0.93
N PHE A 482 -1.60 7.16 0.81
CA PHE A 482 -0.25 6.92 1.34
C PHE A 482 0.82 7.46 0.40
N GLU A 483 1.70 8.30 0.95
CA GLU A 483 2.83 8.89 0.23
C GLU A 483 4.16 8.23 0.68
N PRO A 484 4.65 7.19 -0.03
CA PRO A 484 5.80 6.41 0.43
C PRO A 484 7.10 7.22 0.48
N ILE A 485 7.37 8.02 -0.54
CA ILE A 485 8.59 8.83 -0.61
C ILE A 485 8.57 9.89 0.49
N ARG A 486 7.43 10.57 0.68
CA ARG A 486 7.21 11.51 1.78
C ARG A 486 7.52 10.88 3.13
N THR A 487 6.96 9.68 3.37
CA THR A 487 7.19 8.92 4.59
C THR A 487 8.67 8.60 4.82
N GLY A 488 9.39 8.18 3.77
CA GLY A 488 10.83 7.95 3.85
C GLY A 488 11.64 9.21 4.22
N ILE A 489 11.26 10.38 3.70
CA ILE A 489 11.89 11.67 4.03
C ILE A 489 11.58 12.07 5.47
N GLU A 490 10.33 11.93 5.91
CA GLU A 490 9.91 12.21 7.29
C GLU A 490 10.70 11.35 8.29
N ILE A 491 10.90 10.06 7.99
CA ILE A 491 11.76 9.19 8.79
C ILE A 491 13.21 9.67 8.77
N ALA A 492 13.77 10.00 7.60
CA ALA A 492 15.15 10.49 7.50
C ALA A 492 15.36 11.78 8.30
N VAL A 493 14.43 12.74 8.22
CA VAL A 493 14.48 14.00 8.98
C VAL A 493 14.29 13.74 10.49
N ALA A 494 13.39 12.84 10.88
CA ALA A 494 13.21 12.44 12.27
C ALA A 494 14.50 11.82 12.84
N LEU A 495 15.14 10.91 12.10
CA LEU A 495 16.42 10.31 12.49
C LEU A 495 17.51 11.36 12.62
N ARG A 496 17.58 12.33 11.70
CA ARG A 496 18.56 13.42 11.77
C ARG A 496 18.35 14.32 12.99
N LYS A 497 17.11 14.57 13.39
CA LYS A 497 16.77 15.40 14.56
C LYS A 497 16.96 14.68 15.89
N LEU A 498 16.55 13.41 15.97
CA LEU A 498 16.54 12.64 17.21
C LEU A 498 17.88 11.93 17.48
N TYR A 499 18.62 11.57 16.44
CA TYR A 499 19.88 10.81 16.51
C TYR A 499 20.99 11.44 15.62
N PRO A 500 21.32 12.73 15.80
CA PRO A 500 22.21 13.48 14.90
C PRO A 500 23.65 12.95 14.88
N THR A 501 24.07 12.25 15.94
CA THR A 501 25.41 11.69 16.09
C THR A 501 25.48 10.23 15.64
N GLU A 502 24.45 9.45 15.92
CA GLU A 502 24.41 8.01 15.70
C GLU A 502 24.05 7.68 14.25
N TRP A 503 23.05 8.35 13.67
CA TRP A 503 22.63 8.05 12.30
C TRP A 503 23.58 8.65 11.27
N LYS A 504 24.13 7.78 10.42
CA LYS A 504 25.13 8.09 9.39
C LYS A 504 24.44 8.21 8.03
N ILE A 505 24.13 9.45 7.66
CA ILE A 505 23.35 9.79 6.47
C ILE A 505 24.16 9.70 5.17
N GLU A 506 25.49 9.70 5.21
CA GLU A 506 26.36 9.95 4.05
C GLU A 506 26.03 9.07 2.83
N LYS A 507 25.68 7.80 3.08
CA LYS A 507 25.35 6.83 2.01
C LYS A 507 23.90 6.92 1.50
N TYR A 508 23.07 7.78 2.08
CA TYR A 508 21.72 8.05 1.58
C TYR A 508 21.75 8.63 0.16
N LEU A 509 22.79 9.43 -0.16
CA LEU A 509 23.02 9.99 -1.50
C LEU A 509 23.10 8.92 -2.59
N ASN A 510 23.57 7.70 -2.26
CA ASN A 510 23.72 6.61 -3.22
C ASN A 510 22.40 6.15 -3.83
N LEU A 511 21.27 6.30 -3.11
CA LEU A 511 19.95 5.91 -3.59
C LEU A 511 19.06 7.08 -3.95
N ILE A 512 19.13 8.23 -3.25
CA ILE A 512 18.36 9.42 -3.65
C ILE A 512 18.95 10.08 -4.91
N VAL A 513 20.26 10.00 -5.10
CA VAL A 513 21.00 10.48 -6.29
C VAL A 513 20.64 11.92 -6.66
N ASN A 514 20.34 12.76 -5.66
CA ASN A 514 20.02 14.17 -5.87
C ASN A 514 20.71 14.98 -4.77
N GLN A 515 21.69 15.79 -5.16
CA GLN A 515 22.58 16.49 -4.23
C GLN A 515 21.81 17.52 -3.41
N GLU A 516 20.91 18.29 -4.04
CA GLU A 516 20.14 19.32 -3.33
C GLU A 516 19.26 18.69 -2.25
N SER A 517 18.51 17.65 -2.61
CA SER A 517 17.63 16.91 -1.68
C SER A 517 18.43 16.32 -0.53
N PHE A 518 19.57 15.69 -0.84
CA PHE A 518 20.45 15.12 0.17
C PHE A 518 20.96 16.18 1.16
N GLU A 519 21.43 17.34 0.69
CA GLU A 519 21.91 18.41 1.58
C GLU A 519 20.78 18.98 2.45
N LYS A 520 19.55 19.09 1.94
CA LYS A 520 18.39 19.52 2.72
C LYS A 520 18.02 18.50 3.82
N ILE A 521 18.01 17.21 3.50
CA ILE A 521 17.78 16.13 4.50
C ILE A 521 18.90 16.14 5.55
N LYS A 522 20.16 16.32 5.15
CA LYS A 522 21.32 16.36 6.05
C LYS A 522 21.26 17.50 7.06
N ARG A 523 20.69 18.65 6.68
CA ARG A 523 20.40 19.78 7.58
C ARG A 523 19.13 19.60 8.40
N ALA A 524 18.35 18.55 8.14
CA ALA A 524 17.03 18.32 8.72
C ALA A 524 16.02 19.46 8.43
N ASP A 525 16.10 20.02 7.22
CA ASP A 525 15.13 20.98 6.70
C ASP A 525 13.70 20.37 6.77
N ALA A 526 12.66 21.22 6.72
CA ALA A 526 11.28 20.73 6.78
C ALA A 526 10.98 19.83 5.57
N PRO A 527 10.41 18.62 5.75
CA PRO A 527 10.17 17.70 4.63
C PRO A 527 9.36 18.32 3.46
N GLU A 528 8.45 19.26 3.73
CA GLU A 528 7.69 20.01 2.72
C GLU A 528 8.60 20.87 1.83
N GLU A 529 9.67 21.44 2.39
CA GLU A 529 10.65 22.22 1.65
C GLU A 529 11.57 21.33 0.82
N ILE A 530 11.87 20.13 1.32
CA ILE A 530 12.65 19.12 0.61
C ILE A 530 11.88 18.68 -0.64
N GLU A 531 10.60 18.34 -0.51
CA GLU A 531 9.77 17.94 -1.65
C GLU A 531 9.53 19.06 -2.64
N ARG A 532 9.35 20.29 -2.15
CA ARG A 532 9.17 21.47 -3.01
C ARG A 532 10.39 21.68 -3.93
N ALA A 533 11.58 21.30 -3.50
CA ALA A 533 12.83 21.49 -4.25
C ALA A 533 12.81 20.75 -5.60
N TRP A 534 12.34 19.49 -5.64
CA TRP A 534 12.29 18.73 -6.89
C TRP A 534 10.98 18.84 -7.65
N GLN A 535 9.98 19.56 -7.14
CA GLN A 535 8.64 19.55 -7.73
C GLN A 535 8.62 20.07 -9.18
N LYS A 536 9.49 21.04 -9.49
CA LYS A 536 9.67 21.55 -10.85
C LYS A 536 10.15 20.44 -11.79
N ASP A 537 11.26 19.79 -11.45
CA ASP A 537 11.88 18.76 -12.28
C ASP A 537 10.98 17.50 -12.38
N LEU A 538 10.24 17.20 -11.32
CA LEU A 538 9.23 16.14 -11.31
C LEU A 538 8.09 16.44 -12.29
N ASN A 539 7.64 17.69 -12.37
CA ASN A 539 6.62 18.12 -13.34
C ASN A 539 7.16 18.10 -14.78
N GLU A 540 8.43 18.45 -14.98
CA GLU A 540 9.09 18.30 -16.28
C GLU A 540 9.22 16.82 -16.68
N PHE A 541 9.57 15.94 -15.75
CA PHE A 541 9.58 14.49 -15.99
C PHE A 541 8.19 13.96 -16.35
N LYS A 542 7.11 14.40 -15.68
CA LYS A 542 5.74 14.00 -16.02
C LYS A 542 5.37 14.36 -17.47
N LYS A 543 5.82 15.53 -17.96
CA LYS A 543 5.67 15.92 -19.38
C LYS A 543 6.56 15.07 -20.28
N ARG A 544 7.82 14.86 -19.88
CA ARG A 544 8.83 14.08 -20.62
C ARG A 544 8.41 12.63 -20.83
N ARG A 545 7.82 11.98 -19.82
CA ARG A 545 7.39 10.57 -19.91
C ARG A 545 6.18 10.36 -20.82
N ALA A 546 5.35 11.39 -21.02
CA ALA A 546 4.07 11.27 -21.74
C ALA A 546 4.24 10.71 -23.17
N GLN A 547 5.35 11.03 -23.83
CA GLN A 547 5.67 10.54 -25.19
C GLN A 547 6.00 9.05 -25.27
N PHE A 548 6.28 8.40 -24.13
CA PHE A 548 6.66 6.98 -24.05
C PHE A 548 5.56 6.12 -23.44
N LEU A 549 4.43 6.70 -23.04
CA LEU A 549 3.36 5.95 -22.38
C LEU A 549 2.61 5.09 -23.39
N LEU A 550 2.44 3.82 -23.04
CA LEU A 550 1.80 2.80 -23.85
C LEU A 550 0.35 2.55 -23.43
N TYR A 551 0.01 2.91 -22.19
CA TYR A 551 -1.27 2.61 -21.55
C TYR A 551 -1.97 3.88 -21.08
N LYS A 552 -3.30 3.82 -21.04
CA LYS A 552 -4.18 4.90 -20.60
C LYS A 552 -4.37 4.88 -19.09
#